data_AF-A0A2S6QT27-F1
#
_entry.id   AF-A0A2S6QT27-F1
#
_cell.length_a   1.000
_cell.length_b   1.000
_cell.length_c   1.000
_cell.angle_alpha   90.00
_cell.angle_beta   90.00
_cell.angle_gamma   90.00
#
_symmetry.space_group_name_H-M   'P 1'
#
loop_
_entity.id
_entity.type
_entity.pdbx_description
1 polymer ?
#
loop_
_entity_poly.entity_id
_entity_poly.type
_entity_poly.pdbx_seq_one_letter_code
_entity_poly.pdbx_strand_id
1 'polypeptide(L)'
;TALVAFSPVGRTFLTDKPLTYDFAQSLDFTKVNPRFNKPNYEHNISITNKLRNYAKDIGVPSATLSIAWLLSQGNHIIPIPGTRSLEHLNELVAAIDFDMTDRIKNEIENMLPLGWAYGDRYSESQWIGPERY
;
A
#
# COMPACT_ATOMS: atom_id res chain seq x y z
N THR A 1 1.82 21.98 9.89
CA THR A 1 0.76 21.26 9.15
C THR A 1 0.90 19.79 9.41
N ALA A 2 -0.18 19.02 9.47
CA ALA A 2 -0.18 17.57 9.60
C ALA A 2 -0.86 16.94 8.37
N LEU A 3 -0.36 15.80 7.89
CA LEU A 3 -0.95 15.04 6.79
C LEU A 3 -1.24 13.62 7.27
N VAL A 4 -2.51 13.26 7.29
CA VAL A 4 -2.95 11.91 7.71
C VAL A 4 -3.01 11.01 6.48
N ALA A 5 -2.08 10.05 6.39
CA ALA A 5 -1.96 9.17 5.24
C ALA A 5 -2.93 7.98 5.34
N PHE A 6 -4.09 8.13 4.69
CA PHE A 6 -5.13 7.11 4.61
C PHE A 6 -4.78 5.96 3.66
N SER A 7 -5.09 4.74 4.08
CA SER A 7 -4.81 3.48 3.37
C SER A 7 -3.32 3.28 3.07
N PRO A 8 -2.43 3.34 4.09
CA PRO A 8 -0.98 3.36 3.91
C PRO A 8 -0.41 2.08 3.27
N VAL A 9 -1.09 0.93 3.40
CA VAL A 9 -0.71 -0.35 2.78
C VAL A 9 -1.44 -0.63 1.45
N GLY A 10 -1.96 0.42 0.80
CA GLY A 10 -2.58 0.32 -0.52
C GLY A 10 -3.76 -0.66 -0.58
N ARG A 11 -4.63 -0.69 0.43
CA ARG A 11 -5.77 -1.63 0.51
C ARG A 11 -5.34 -3.10 0.33
N THR A 12 -4.28 -3.51 1.02
CA THR A 12 -3.60 -4.82 0.98
C THR A 12 -2.58 -5.02 -0.15
N PHE A 13 -2.55 -4.19 -1.19
CA PHE A 13 -1.57 -4.37 -2.28
C PHE A 13 -0.11 -4.32 -1.81
N LEU A 14 0.19 -3.60 -0.72
CA LEU A 14 1.53 -3.43 -0.15
C LEU A 14 1.75 -4.28 1.12
N THR A 15 1.03 -5.39 1.27
CA THR A 15 1.29 -6.41 2.30
C THR A 15 1.86 -7.68 1.66
N ASP A 16 2.34 -8.60 2.49
CA ASP A 16 2.87 -9.89 2.03
C ASP A 16 1.78 -10.79 1.42
N LYS A 17 0.53 -10.59 1.86
CA LYS A 17 -0.65 -11.35 1.46
C LYS A 17 -1.72 -10.38 0.96
N PRO A 18 -1.61 -9.83 -0.26
CA PRO A 18 -2.69 -9.03 -0.85
C PRO A 18 -3.95 -9.88 -1.02
N LEU A 19 -5.12 -9.25 -1.06
CA LEU A 19 -6.36 -9.97 -1.39
C LEU A 19 -6.22 -10.66 -2.74
N THR A 20 -6.68 -11.91 -2.84
CA THR A 20 -6.82 -12.59 -4.14
C THR A 20 -7.90 -11.89 -4.97
N TYR A 21 -7.84 -12.05 -6.30
CA TYR A 21 -8.84 -11.47 -7.20
C TYR A 21 -10.25 -11.92 -6.80
N ASP A 22 -10.46 -13.23 -6.67
CA ASP A 22 -11.78 -13.79 -6.35
C ASP A 22 -12.32 -13.28 -5.00
N PHE A 23 -11.46 -13.18 -3.99
CA PHE A 23 -11.87 -12.64 -2.70
C PHE A 23 -12.19 -11.14 -2.81
N ALA A 24 -11.38 -10.36 -3.53
CA ALA A 24 -11.66 -8.94 -3.78
C ALA A 24 -12.98 -8.74 -4.53
N GLN A 25 -13.36 -9.63 -5.43
CA GLN A 25 -14.64 -9.57 -6.14
C GLN A 25 -15.84 -9.97 -5.26
N SER A 26 -15.61 -10.61 -4.11
CA SER A 26 -16.67 -10.95 -3.14
C SER A 26 -17.03 -9.81 -2.18
N LEU A 27 -16.18 -8.78 -2.05
CA LEU A 27 -16.41 -7.66 -1.13
C LEU A 27 -17.01 -6.46 -1.87
N ASP A 28 -18.04 -5.84 -1.29
CA ASP A 28 -18.76 -4.72 -1.90
C ASP A 28 -17.87 -3.52 -2.24
N PHE A 29 -16.88 -3.22 -1.40
CA PHE A 29 -15.98 -2.11 -1.64
C PHE A 29 -14.98 -2.41 -2.76
N THR A 30 -14.37 -3.59 -2.80
CA THR A 30 -13.30 -3.86 -3.78
C THR A 30 -13.84 -4.29 -5.14
N LYS A 31 -15.00 -4.97 -5.22
CA LYS A 31 -15.58 -5.40 -6.51
C LYS A 31 -15.90 -4.25 -7.48
N VAL A 32 -16.21 -3.06 -6.94
CA VAL A 32 -16.47 -1.86 -7.76
C VAL A 32 -15.21 -1.00 -7.94
N ASN A 33 -14.16 -1.21 -7.15
CA ASN A 33 -12.99 -0.35 -7.16
C ASN A 33 -12.09 -0.65 -8.38
N PRO A 34 -11.75 0.36 -9.21
CA PRO A 34 -11.04 0.14 -10.46
C PRO A 34 -9.68 -0.57 -10.32
N ARG A 35 -8.99 -0.44 -9.18
CA ARG A 35 -7.70 -1.09 -8.94
C ARG A 35 -7.79 -2.60 -8.74
N PHE A 36 -8.96 -3.10 -8.38
CA PHE A 36 -9.24 -4.52 -8.13
C PHE A 36 -9.93 -5.21 -9.30
N ASN A 37 -10.23 -4.47 -10.38
CA ASN A 37 -10.82 -5.02 -11.59
C ASN A 37 -9.73 -5.33 -12.62
N LYS A 38 -9.97 -6.34 -13.46
CA LYS A 38 -9.04 -6.63 -14.56
C LYS A 38 -9.16 -5.57 -15.67
N PRO A 39 -8.04 -5.20 -16.33
CA PRO A 39 -6.68 -5.74 -16.16
C PRO A 39 -5.88 -5.09 -15.03
N ASN A 40 -6.37 -4.01 -14.41
CA ASN A 40 -5.63 -3.22 -13.40
C ASN A 40 -5.13 -4.06 -12.21
N TYR A 41 -5.95 -4.99 -11.71
CA TYR A 41 -5.55 -5.88 -10.61
C TYR A 41 -4.26 -6.64 -10.92
N GLU A 42 -4.15 -7.22 -12.12
CA GLU A 42 -3.00 -8.03 -12.52
C GLU A 42 -1.74 -7.15 -12.64
N HIS A 43 -1.86 -5.95 -13.20
CA HIS A 43 -0.77 -4.97 -13.25
C HIS A 43 -0.32 -4.53 -11.86
N ASN A 44 -1.27 -4.20 -10.97
CA ASN A 44 -0.98 -3.79 -9.60
C ASN A 44 -0.30 -4.90 -8.80
N ILE A 45 -0.74 -6.16 -8.94
CA ILE A 45 -0.09 -7.32 -8.31
C ILE A 45 1.33 -7.51 -8.86
N SER A 46 1.52 -7.43 -10.18
CA SER A 46 2.84 -7.58 -10.81
C SER A 46 3.84 -6.53 -10.30
N ILE A 47 3.41 -5.27 -10.19
CA ILE A 47 4.24 -4.17 -9.70
C ILE A 47 4.55 -4.35 -8.21
N THR A 48 3.53 -4.59 -7.38
CA THR A 48 3.71 -4.73 -5.93
C THR A 48 4.45 -6.01 -5.52
N ASN A 49 4.53 -7.02 -6.40
CA ASN A 49 5.38 -8.18 -6.19
C ASN A 49 6.87 -7.80 -6.09
N LYS A 50 7.31 -6.73 -6.78
CA LYS A 50 8.68 -6.25 -6.67
C LYS A 50 8.99 -5.79 -5.24
N LEU A 51 8.12 -4.97 -4.66
CA LEU A 51 8.23 -4.54 -3.26
C LEU A 51 8.20 -5.74 -2.31
N ARG A 52 7.26 -6.69 -2.51
CA ARG A 52 7.17 -7.91 -1.67
C ARG A 52 8.46 -8.72 -1.69
N ASN A 53 9.01 -8.95 -2.88
CA ASN A 53 10.26 -9.70 -3.02
C ASN A 53 11.42 -8.98 -2.34
N TYR A 54 11.52 -7.66 -2.54
CA TYR A 54 12.55 -6.87 -1.89
C TYR A 54 12.43 -6.86 -0.36
N ALA A 55 11.21 -6.70 0.17
CA ALA A 55 10.93 -6.77 1.61
C ALA A 55 11.38 -8.11 2.19
N LYS A 56 11.05 -9.20 1.50
CA LYS A 56 11.47 -10.56 1.85
C LYS A 56 12.99 -10.70 1.84
N ASP A 57 13.66 -10.17 0.81
CA ASP A 57 15.13 -10.26 0.66
C ASP A 57 15.87 -9.53 1.80
N ILE A 58 15.32 -8.43 2.31
CA ILE A 58 15.87 -7.71 3.46
C ILE A 58 15.28 -8.15 4.80
N GLY A 59 14.43 -9.19 4.81
CA GLY A 59 13.94 -9.83 6.01
C GLY A 59 12.86 -9.06 6.79
N VAL A 60 12.07 -8.23 6.13
CA VAL A 60 11.00 -7.46 6.77
C VAL A 60 9.64 -7.64 6.07
N PRO A 61 8.51 -7.49 6.78
CA PRO A 61 7.19 -7.49 6.15
C PRO A 61 7.04 -6.33 5.16
N SER A 62 6.32 -6.56 4.06
CA SER A 62 6.04 -5.50 3.07
C SER A 62 5.27 -4.33 3.67
N ALA A 63 4.39 -4.62 4.63
CA ALA A 63 3.63 -3.60 5.36
C ALA A 63 4.54 -2.68 6.17
N THR A 64 5.61 -3.23 6.77
CA THR A 64 6.64 -2.47 7.49
C THR A 64 7.33 -1.48 6.54
N LEU A 65 7.80 -1.94 5.38
CA LEU A 65 8.43 -1.05 4.38
C LEU A 65 7.49 0.04 3.89
N SER A 66 6.23 -0.30 3.62
CA SER A 66 5.22 0.65 3.14
C SER A 66 4.99 1.79 4.14
N ILE A 67 4.94 1.49 5.44
CA ILE A 67 4.73 2.49 6.49
C ILE A 67 6.02 3.24 6.79
N ALA A 68 7.16 2.56 6.86
CA ALA A 68 8.45 3.20 7.09
C ALA A 68 8.78 4.22 5.99
N TRP A 69 8.42 3.91 4.74
CA TRP A 69 8.59 4.86 3.63
C TRP A 69 7.70 6.09 3.79
N LEU A 70 6.45 5.94 4.28
CA LEU A 70 5.58 7.09 4.57
C LEU A 70 6.15 7.95 5.71
N LEU A 71 6.60 7.33 6.80
CA LEU A 71 7.18 8.03 7.94
C LEU A 71 8.45 8.80 7.54
N SER A 72 9.23 8.28 6.58
CA SER A 72 10.45 8.95 6.09
C SER A 72 10.19 10.16 5.18
N GLN A 73 8.95 10.39 4.72
CA GLN A 73 8.60 11.59 3.93
C GLN A 73 8.53 12.86 4.80
N GLY A 74 8.49 12.71 6.13
CA GLY A 74 8.66 13.81 7.07
C GLY A 74 7.82 13.66 8.34
N ASN A 75 8.23 14.38 9.39
CA ASN A 75 7.65 14.30 10.74
C ASN A 75 6.16 14.70 10.85
N HIS A 76 5.59 15.27 9.78
CA HIS A 76 4.19 15.67 9.74
C HIS A 76 3.26 14.63 9.11
N ILE A 77 3.83 13.52 8.61
CA ILE A 77 3.09 12.42 8.00
C ILE A 77 2.65 11.44 9.09
N ILE A 78 1.35 11.19 9.18
CA ILE A 78 0.74 10.31 10.17
C ILE A 78 0.01 9.18 9.43
N PRO A 79 0.64 8.02 9.19
CA PRO A 79 -0.03 6.88 8.59
C PRO A 79 -1.05 6.28 9.55
N ILE A 80 -2.23 5.93 9.03
CA ILE A 80 -3.33 5.31 9.80
C ILE A 80 -3.64 3.90 9.29
N PRO A 81 -2.74 2.92 9.51
CA PRO A 81 -2.99 1.55 9.09
C PRO A 81 -4.12 0.93 9.92
N GLY A 82 -5.02 0.23 9.25
CA GLY A 82 -6.08 -0.53 9.90
C GLY A 82 -5.70 -2.00 10.04
N THR A 83 -5.97 -2.61 11.19
CA THR A 83 -5.84 -4.05 11.39
C THR A 83 -6.84 -4.56 12.45
N ARG A 84 -7.17 -5.84 12.37
CA ARG A 84 -7.89 -6.61 13.42
C ARG A 84 -7.06 -7.79 13.94
N SER A 85 -5.82 -7.93 13.47
CA SER A 85 -4.90 -9.01 13.83
C SER A 85 -3.73 -8.44 14.61
N LEU A 86 -3.38 -9.12 15.71
CA LEU A 86 -2.19 -8.78 16.50
C LEU A 86 -0.89 -9.02 15.71
N GLU A 87 -0.86 -10.06 14.88
CA GLU A 87 0.28 -10.35 13.99
C GLU A 87 0.54 -9.17 13.05
N HIS A 88 -0.50 -8.74 12.31
CA HIS A 88 -0.38 -7.57 11.44
C HIS A 88 -0.07 -6.30 12.25
N LEU A 89 -0.62 -6.13 13.46
CA LEU A 89 -0.27 -4.96 14.29
C LEU A 89 1.24 -4.89 14.54
N ASN A 90 1.87 -6.02 14.86
CA ASN A 90 3.32 -6.08 15.07
C ASN A 90 4.11 -5.72 13.80
N GLU A 91 3.68 -6.20 12.62
CA GLU A 91 4.29 -5.82 11.34
C GLU A 91 4.19 -4.31 11.09
N LEU A 92 3.04 -3.70 11.38
CA LEU A 92 2.80 -2.28 11.15
C LEU A 92 3.63 -1.41 12.12
N VAL A 93 3.74 -1.82 13.39
CA VAL A 93 4.50 -1.11 14.44
C VAL A 93 6.00 -1.21 14.22
N ALA A 94 6.50 -2.32 13.67
CA ALA A 94 7.92 -2.49 13.34
C ALA A 94 8.46 -1.41 12.38
N ALA A 95 7.57 -0.69 11.68
CA ALA A 95 7.95 0.41 10.80
C ALA A 95 8.56 1.62 11.54
N ILE A 96 8.27 1.77 12.84
CA ILE A 96 8.77 2.87 13.67
C ILE A 96 10.28 2.72 13.90
N ASP A 97 10.74 1.49 14.10
CA ASP A 97 12.14 1.16 14.38
C ASP A 97 12.94 0.83 13.12
N PHE A 98 12.31 0.91 11.94
CA PHE A 98 12.96 0.59 10.67
C PHE A 98 13.88 1.73 10.22
N ASP A 99 15.16 1.41 10.03
CA ASP A 99 16.15 2.36 9.51
C ASP A 99 16.02 2.54 7.98
N MET A 100 15.30 3.58 7.58
CA MET A 100 15.09 3.92 6.18
C MET A 100 16.31 4.63 5.58
N THR A 101 17.26 3.84 5.08
CA THR A 101 18.43 4.36 4.35
C THR A 101 18.06 4.90 2.96
N ASP A 102 18.86 5.84 2.43
CA ASP A 102 18.68 6.38 1.07
C ASP A 102 18.69 5.29 0.00
N ARG A 103 19.50 4.24 0.19
CA ARG A 103 19.52 3.09 -0.72
C ARG A 103 18.15 2.40 -0.78
N ILE A 104 17.59 2.06 0.38
CA ILE A 104 16.29 1.39 0.47
C ILE A 104 15.19 2.29 -0.10
N LYS A 105 15.22 3.59 0.22
CA LYS A 105 14.28 4.58 -0.32
C LYS A 105 14.32 4.62 -1.85
N ASN A 106 15.52 4.69 -2.44
CA ASN A 106 15.69 4.71 -3.90
C ASN A 106 15.21 3.41 -4.57
N GLU A 107 15.46 2.25 -3.96
CA GLU A 107 14.93 0.97 -4.46
C GLU A 107 13.39 0.97 -4.47
N ILE A 108 12.76 1.45 -3.39
CA ILE A 108 11.29 1.57 -3.32
C ILE A 108 10.77 2.50 -4.41
N GLU A 109 11.37 3.67 -4.59
CA GLU A 109 10.95 4.66 -5.60
C GLU A 109 11.14 4.15 -7.04
N ASN A 110 12.17 3.35 -7.30
CA ASN A 110 12.38 2.70 -8.60
C ASN A 110 11.35 1.59 -8.87
N MET A 111 10.99 0.81 -7.85
CA MET A 111 10.00 -0.26 -7.97
C MET A 111 8.57 0.27 -8.10
N LEU A 112 8.27 1.35 -7.38
CA LEU A 112 6.95 1.98 -7.24
C LEU A 112 7.02 3.48 -7.62
N PRO A 113 7.34 3.83 -8.88
CA PRO A 113 7.47 5.22 -9.29
C PRO A 113 6.14 5.96 -9.20
N LEU A 114 6.19 7.30 -9.14
CA LEU A 114 4.97 8.12 -9.14
C LEU A 114 4.03 7.72 -10.28
N GLY A 115 2.76 7.45 -9.94
CA GLY A 115 1.74 7.01 -10.90
C GLY A 115 1.75 5.51 -11.23
N TRP A 116 2.51 4.68 -10.51
CA TRP A 116 2.58 3.23 -10.77
C TRP A 116 1.24 2.48 -10.67
N ALA A 117 0.28 2.99 -9.90
CA ALA A 117 -0.96 2.28 -9.62
C ALA A 117 -1.94 2.38 -10.79
N TYR A 118 -2.40 1.23 -11.27
CA TYR A 118 -3.37 1.12 -12.36
C TYR A 118 -4.80 1.23 -11.83
N GLY A 119 -5.59 2.08 -12.48
CA GLY A 119 -6.98 2.37 -12.14
C GLY A 119 -7.14 3.47 -11.08
N ASP A 120 -8.21 4.25 -11.22
CA ASP A 120 -8.59 5.32 -10.30
C ASP A 120 -8.63 4.81 -8.85
N ARG A 121 -8.32 5.70 -7.89
CA ARG A 121 -8.33 5.34 -6.46
C ARG A 121 -9.72 4.91 -5.99
N TYR A 122 -10.77 5.43 -6.63
CA TYR A 122 -12.18 5.19 -6.35
C TYR A 122 -12.95 5.02 -7.66
N SER A 123 -14.01 4.21 -7.65
CA SER A 123 -15.02 4.27 -8.72
C SER A 123 -15.87 5.53 -8.61
N GLU A 124 -16.66 5.84 -9.64
CA GLU A 124 -17.64 6.93 -9.59
C GLU A 124 -18.63 6.79 -8.42
N SER A 125 -19.07 5.56 -8.14
CA SER A 125 -19.97 5.27 -7.01
C SER A 125 -19.30 5.42 -5.64
N GLN A 126 -17.97 5.29 -5.56
CA GLN A 126 -17.20 5.49 -4.33
C GLN A 126 -16.74 6.93 -4.15
N TRP A 127 -16.83 7.72 -5.23
CA TRP A 127 -16.41 9.10 -5.26
C TRP A 127 -17.51 10.00 -4.67
N ILE A 128 -17.34 10.39 -3.40
CA ILE A 128 -18.22 11.36 -2.72
C ILE A 128 -17.37 12.57 -2.34
N GLY A 129 -17.06 13.42 -3.31
CA GLY A 129 -16.23 14.61 -3.12
C GLY A 129 -16.19 15.52 -4.36
N PRO A 130 -15.61 16.72 -4.24
CA PRO A 130 -15.55 17.69 -5.34
C PRO A 130 -14.42 17.43 -6.38
N GLU A 131 -13.35 16.72 -6.02
CA GLU A 131 -12.11 16.62 -6.84
C GLU A 131 -11.67 15.18 -7.18
N ARG A 132 -11.91 14.67 -8.38
CA ARG A 132 -11.51 13.31 -8.78
C ARG A 132 -9.97 13.19 -8.89
N TYR A 133 -9.35 12.24 -8.16
CA TYR A 133 -7.90 11.92 -8.19
C TYR A 133 -7.61 10.53 -8.75
#